data_AF-A0A0X3RSP2-F1
#
_entry.id   AF-A0A0X3RSP2-F1
#
_cell.length_a   1.000
_cell.length_b   1.000
_cell.length_c   1.000
_cell.angle_alpha   90.00
_cell.angle_beta   90.00
_cell.angle_gamma   90.00
#
_symmetry.space_group_name_H-M   'P 1'
#
loop_
_entity.id
_entity.type
_entity.pdbx_description
1 polymer ?
#
loop_
_entity_poly.entity_id
_entity_poly.type
_entity_poly.pdbx_seq_one_letter_code
_entity_poly.pdbx_strand_id
1 'polypeptide(L)'
;MPAAVTAGATTDTSTPSPHQTYEHAPDLRRELHQVLALGAERDGRQARSVTGPPTDAAVAERAWLLRRAALMDRMALNDPSPGPVGAAVQTAEQLVLHDRLHPHLVAGPNQPDAMGCDSSHRGYVRQEYTAWTAAGRPGT
;
A
#
# COMPACT_ATOMS: atom_id res chain seq x y z
N MET A 1 -30.11 10.61 -40.48
CA MET A 1 -30.56 10.46 -39.08
C MET A 1 -31.09 9.04 -38.96
N PRO A 2 -30.43 8.15 -38.19
CA PRO A 2 -30.46 8.26 -36.73
C PRO A 2 -29.11 8.07 -35.99
N ALA A 3 -29.13 8.60 -34.77
CA ALA A 3 -28.48 8.21 -33.51
C ALA A 3 -26.96 8.03 -33.42
N ALA A 4 -26.37 8.98 -32.71
CA ALA A 4 -25.10 8.88 -32.01
C ALA A 4 -25.00 7.60 -31.15
N VAL A 5 -23.84 6.96 -31.19
CA VAL A 5 -23.31 6.27 -30.01
C VAL A 5 -22.04 7.00 -29.62
N THR A 6 -22.17 7.88 -28.64
CA THR A 6 -21.05 8.43 -27.89
C THR A 6 -20.40 7.22 -27.22
N ALA A 7 -19.31 6.72 -27.80
CA ALA A 7 -18.48 5.72 -27.15
C ALA A 7 -17.99 6.36 -25.84
N GLY A 8 -18.51 5.82 -24.74
CA GLY A 8 -18.28 6.32 -23.40
C GLY A 8 -16.79 6.42 -23.12
N ALA A 9 -16.42 7.49 -22.43
CA ALA A 9 -15.13 7.59 -21.78
C ALA A 9 -14.95 6.35 -20.88
N THR A 10 -14.16 5.39 -21.34
CA THR A 10 -13.50 4.44 -20.46
C THR A 10 -12.53 5.29 -19.64
N THR A 11 -12.94 5.67 -18.45
CA THR A 11 -11.99 6.00 -17.38
C THR A 11 -11.07 4.80 -17.29
N ASP A 12 -9.89 4.95 -17.88
CA ASP A 12 -8.79 4.01 -17.78
C ASP A 12 -8.38 4.03 -16.30
N THR A 13 -9.08 3.25 -15.48
CA THR A 13 -8.67 2.91 -14.12
C THR A 13 -7.54 1.87 -14.25
N SER A 14 -6.55 2.16 -15.08
CA SER A 14 -5.41 1.30 -15.33
C SER A 14 -4.54 1.41 -14.09
N THR A 15 -4.68 0.43 -13.20
CA THR A 15 -3.76 0.27 -12.07
C THR A 15 -2.34 0.28 -12.64
N PRO A 16 -1.44 1.16 -12.16
CA PRO A 16 -0.10 1.27 -12.71
C PRO A 16 0.59 -0.09 -12.69
N SER A 17 1.35 -0.40 -13.75
CA SER A 17 2.05 -1.68 -13.82
C SER A 17 2.99 -1.83 -12.61
N PRO A 18 3.29 -3.07 -12.16
CA PRO A 18 4.17 -3.27 -11.02
C PRO A 18 5.55 -2.63 -11.21
N HIS A 19 6.07 -2.66 -12.44
CA HIS A 19 7.33 -2.02 -12.80
C HIS A 19 7.28 -0.50 -12.59
N GLN A 20 6.26 0.18 -13.13
CA GLN A 20 6.08 1.64 -12.97
C GLN A 20 5.91 2.04 -11.51
N THR A 21 5.17 1.24 -10.74
CA THR A 21 4.92 1.50 -9.31
C THR A 21 6.22 1.56 -8.50
N TYR A 22 7.17 0.68 -8.80
CA TYR A 22 8.36 0.48 -7.98
C TYR A 22 9.66 1.01 -8.60
N GLU A 23 9.58 1.73 -9.71
CA GLU A 23 10.74 2.29 -10.42
C GLU A 23 11.64 3.14 -9.50
N HIS A 24 11.03 3.90 -8.58
CA HIS A 24 11.74 4.76 -7.63
C HIS A 24 11.78 4.20 -6.20
N ALA A 25 11.43 2.93 -6.02
CA ALA A 25 11.48 2.29 -4.71
C ALA A 25 12.93 2.01 -4.31
N PRO A 26 13.28 2.10 -3.01
CA PRO A 26 14.63 1.79 -2.54
C PRO A 26 15.04 0.34 -2.86
N ASP A 27 16.34 0.07 -2.90
CA ASP A 27 16.88 -1.30 -2.98
C ASP A 27 16.24 -2.23 -1.93
N LEU A 28 15.99 -3.49 -2.29
CA LEU A 28 15.27 -4.44 -1.44
C LEU A 28 15.94 -4.66 -0.08
N ARG A 29 17.27 -4.81 -0.05
CA ARG A 29 17.99 -5.04 1.22
C ARG A 29 17.88 -3.82 2.11
N ARG A 30 18.08 -2.62 1.53
CA ARG A 30 17.92 -1.36 2.26
C ARG A 30 16.50 -1.18 2.79
N GLU A 31 15.49 -1.43 1.96
CA GLU A 31 14.09 -1.28 2.35
C GLU A 31 13.71 -2.26 3.46
N LEU A 32 14.18 -3.52 3.39
CA LEU A 32 13.99 -4.51 4.44
C LEU A 32 14.52 -4.02 5.79
N HIS A 33 15.76 -3.51 5.85
CA HIS A 33 16.32 -2.98 7.10
C HIS A 33 15.51 -1.81 7.65
N GLN A 34 15.03 -0.90 6.77
CA GLN A 34 14.23 0.24 7.19
C GLN A 34 12.85 -0.17 7.72
N VAL A 35 12.18 -1.11 7.05
CA VAL A 35 10.87 -1.64 7.48
C VAL A 35 11.00 -2.36 8.83
N LEU A 36 12.08 -3.10 9.07
CA LEU A 36 12.34 -3.76 10.34
C LEU A 36 12.59 -2.75 11.47
N ALA A 37 13.41 -1.72 11.22
CA ALA A 37 13.69 -0.67 12.20
C ALA A 37 12.41 0.09 12.61
N LEU A 38 11.59 0.50 11.63
CA LEU A 38 10.32 1.17 11.86
C LEU A 38 9.33 0.29 12.65
N GLY A 39 9.32 -1.02 12.39
CA GLY A 39 8.52 -1.98 13.14
C GLY A 39 8.93 -2.04 14.61
N ALA A 40 10.24 -2.14 14.88
CA ALA A 40 10.78 -2.16 16.24
C ALA A 40 10.48 -0.86 17.01
N GLU A 41 10.59 0.30 16.34
CA GLU A 41 10.23 1.59 16.94
C GLU A 41 8.74 1.67 17.29
N ARG A 42 7.86 1.20 16.38
CA ARG A 42 6.41 1.11 16.62
C ARG A 42 6.11 0.25 17.83
N ASP A 43 6.64 -0.96 17.87
CA ASP A 43 6.37 -1.91 18.96
C ASP A 43 6.88 -1.35 20.30
N GLY A 44 8.03 -0.66 20.28
CA GLY A 44 8.56 0.07 21.42
C GLY A 44 7.71 1.28 21.85
N ARG A 45 6.98 1.96 20.95
CA ARG A 45 6.00 3.01 21.29
C ARG A 45 4.73 2.42 21.90
N GLN A 46 4.21 1.34 21.32
CA GLN A 46 3.03 0.63 21.83
C GLN A 46 3.28 0.08 23.24
N ALA A 47 4.46 -0.46 23.50
CA ALA A 47 4.84 -0.95 24.84
C ALA A 47 5.02 0.15 25.89
N ARG A 48 5.31 1.40 25.47
CA ARG A 48 5.62 2.51 26.38
C ARG A 48 4.47 3.48 26.63
N SER A 49 3.26 3.23 26.11
CA SER A 49 2.12 4.17 26.23
C SER A 49 2.51 5.62 25.93
N VAL A 50 3.23 5.85 24.82
CA VAL A 50 3.71 7.20 24.46
C VAL A 50 2.53 8.09 24.09
N THR A 51 2.46 9.29 24.69
CA THR A 51 1.43 10.33 24.53
C THR A 51 1.62 11.17 23.26
N GLY A 52 1.77 10.54 22.10
CA GLY A 52 1.63 11.23 20.81
C GLY A 52 0.15 11.50 20.49
N PRO A 53 -0.19 12.49 19.65
CA PRO A 53 -1.53 12.61 19.10
C PRO A 53 -1.93 11.30 18.40
N PRO A 54 -3.17 10.79 18.60
CA PRO A 54 -3.62 9.55 17.97
C PRO A 54 -3.48 9.56 16.45
N THR A 55 -3.66 10.72 15.81
CA THR A 55 -3.52 10.90 14.36
C THR A 55 -2.11 10.63 13.87
N ASP A 56 -1.08 11.12 14.57
CA ASP A 56 0.32 10.93 14.16
C ASP A 56 0.74 9.46 14.26
N ALA A 57 0.24 8.77 15.29
CA ALA A 57 0.47 7.33 15.45
C ALA A 57 -0.17 6.53 14.32
N ALA A 58 -1.41 6.85 13.93
CA ALA A 58 -2.12 6.18 12.83
C ALA A 58 -1.47 6.44 11.46
N VAL A 59 -0.96 7.65 11.23
CA VAL A 59 -0.22 8.02 10.00
C VAL A 59 1.10 7.25 9.92
N ALA A 60 1.87 7.19 11.02
CA ALA A 60 3.13 6.44 11.07
C ALA A 60 2.92 4.92 10.93
N GLU A 61 1.88 4.38 11.56
CA GLU A 61 1.50 2.97 11.43
C GLU A 61 1.10 2.63 10.00
N ARG A 62 0.30 3.48 9.36
CA ARG A 62 -0.07 3.32 7.96
C ARG A 62 1.16 3.33 7.04
N ALA A 63 2.07 4.29 7.22
CA ALA A 63 3.29 4.37 6.43
C ALA A 63 4.14 3.10 6.56
N TRP A 64 4.25 2.54 7.77
CA TRP A 64 4.93 1.27 7.98
C TRP A 64 4.24 0.09 7.30
N LEU A 65 2.92 -0.05 7.45
CA LEU A 65 2.13 -1.11 6.81
C LEU A 65 2.25 -1.06 5.30
N LEU A 66 2.13 0.13 4.70
CA LEU A 66 2.23 0.33 3.26
C LEU A 66 3.61 -0.07 2.73
N ARG A 67 4.69 0.36 3.41
CA ARG A 67 6.07 0.01 3.01
C ARG A 67 6.33 -1.49 3.14
N ARG A 68 5.84 -2.11 4.20
CA ARG A 68 5.94 -3.57 4.41
C ARG A 68 5.21 -4.34 3.32
N ALA A 69 3.97 -3.95 3.01
CA ALA A 69 3.18 -4.59 1.95
C ALA A 69 3.83 -4.42 0.57
N ALA A 70 4.32 -3.22 0.25
CA ALA A 70 5.04 -2.96 -0.99
C ALA A 70 6.34 -3.75 -1.11
N LEU A 71 7.08 -3.93 -0.01
CA LEU A 71 8.28 -4.75 0.03
C LEU A 71 7.95 -6.22 -0.28
N MET A 72 6.93 -6.79 0.36
CA MET A 72 6.52 -8.17 0.11
C MET A 72 5.97 -8.35 -1.33
N ASP A 73 5.23 -7.37 -1.86
CA ASP A 73 4.77 -7.41 -3.25
C ASP A 73 5.95 -7.49 -4.23
N ARG A 74 6.99 -6.68 -4.00
CA ARG A 74 8.23 -6.71 -4.80
C ARG A 74 9.00 -8.01 -4.68
N MET A 75 9.06 -8.61 -3.48
CA MET A 75 9.66 -9.93 -3.30
C MET A 75 8.88 -11.00 -4.09
N ALA A 76 7.54 -10.97 -4.07
CA ALA A 76 6.69 -11.88 -4.82
C ALA A 76 6.77 -11.69 -6.34
N LEU A 77 7.09 -10.49 -6.82
CA LEU A 77 7.37 -10.23 -8.24
C LEU A 77 8.72 -10.81 -8.68
N ASN A 78 9.73 -10.77 -7.81
CA ASN A 78 11.06 -11.30 -8.09
C ASN A 78 11.15 -12.82 -7.93
N ASP A 79 10.44 -13.37 -6.96
CA ASP A 79 10.28 -14.81 -6.74
C ASP A 79 8.79 -15.14 -6.55
N PRO A 80 8.10 -15.62 -7.61
CA PRO A 80 6.68 -15.93 -7.56
C PRO A 80 6.37 -17.27 -6.89
N SER A 81 7.26 -17.78 -6.03
CA SER A 81 6.99 -18.97 -5.24
C SER A 81 5.85 -18.75 -4.22
N PRO A 82 5.16 -19.80 -3.75
CA PRO A 82 4.00 -19.66 -2.85
C PRO A 82 4.29 -18.89 -1.56
N GLY A 83 5.52 -18.94 -1.05
CA GLY A 83 5.93 -18.26 0.19
C GLY A 83 5.85 -16.73 0.08
N PRO A 84 6.68 -16.09 -0.78
CA PRO A 84 6.62 -14.66 -1.04
C PRO A 84 5.23 -14.16 -1.45
N VAL A 85 4.54 -14.91 -2.32
CA VAL A 85 3.18 -14.56 -2.74
C VAL A 85 2.22 -14.53 -1.55
N GLY A 86 2.23 -15.56 -0.71
CA GLY A 86 1.39 -15.61 0.49
C GLY A 86 1.70 -14.50 1.50
N ALA A 87 2.98 -14.16 1.67
CA ALA A 87 3.40 -13.04 2.52
C ALA A 87 2.93 -11.68 1.98
N ALA A 88 2.97 -11.49 0.65
CA ALA A 88 2.45 -10.29 -0.01
C ALA A 88 0.95 -10.13 0.21
N VAL A 89 0.17 -11.20 0.07
CA VAL A 89 -1.28 -11.18 0.33
C VAL A 89 -1.59 -10.83 1.78
N GLN A 90 -0.97 -11.53 2.74
CA GLN A 90 -1.21 -11.26 4.17
C GLN A 90 -0.86 -9.82 4.58
N THR A 91 0.25 -9.28 4.06
CA THR A 91 0.64 -7.91 4.40
C THR A 91 -0.23 -6.87 3.69
N ALA A 92 -0.73 -7.16 2.49
CA ALA A 92 -1.74 -6.34 1.82
C ALA A 92 -3.06 -6.30 2.61
N GLU A 93 -3.52 -7.44 3.13
CA GLU A 93 -4.71 -7.52 3.98
C GLU A 93 -4.58 -6.67 5.26
N GLN A 94 -3.41 -6.68 5.91
CA GLN A 94 -3.15 -5.85 7.10
C GLN A 94 -3.29 -4.35 6.79
N LEU A 95 -2.76 -3.89 5.65
CA LEU A 95 -2.94 -2.51 5.19
C LEU A 95 -4.43 -2.20 4.94
N VAL A 96 -5.14 -3.09 4.25
CA VAL A 96 -6.57 -2.92 3.95
C VAL A 96 -7.41 -2.81 5.22
N LEU A 97 -7.14 -3.64 6.22
CA LEU A 97 -7.84 -3.58 7.51
C LEU A 97 -7.59 -2.26 8.24
N HIS A 98 -6.35 -1.77 8.24
CA HIS A 98 -6.01 -0.46 8.80
C HIS A 98 -6.74 0.68 8.07
N ASP A 99 -6.71 0.66 6.74
CA ASP A 99 -7.33 1.69 5.91
C ASP A 99 -8.87 1.70 6.01
N ARG A 100 -9.50 0.55 6.26
CA ARG A 100 -10.92 0.46 6.61
C ARG A 100 -11.26 1.15 7.93
N LEU A 101 -10.38 1.06 8.92
CA LEU A 101 -10.54 1.73 10.21
C LEU A 101 -10.19 3.23 10.11
N HIS A 102 -9.35 3.61 9.14
CA HIS A 102 -8.85 4.96 8.96
C HIS A 102 -9.00 5.46 7.50
N PRO A 103 -10.23 5.58 6.97
CA PRO A 103 -10.47 5.85 5.55
C PRO A 103 -9.93 7.23 5.10
N HIS A 104 -9.78 8.17 6.03
CA HIS A 104 -9.23 9.50 5.77
C HIS A 104 -7.72 9.50 5.48
N LEU A 105 -7.02 8.38 5.69
CA LEU A 105 -5.58 8.25 5.45
C LEU A 105 -5.24 7.63 4.08
N VAL A 106 -6.25 7.09 3.38
CA VAL A 106 -6.11 6.51 2.04
C VAL A 106 -5.73 7.60 1.05
N ALA A 107 -4.72 7.33 0.22
CA ALA A 107 -4.15 8.33 -0.69
C ALA A 107 -4.58 8.11 -2.15
N GLY A 108 -4.85 6.87 -2.54
CA GLY A 108 -5.21 6.53 -3.91
C GLY A 108 -6.72 6.63 -4.21
N PRO A 109 -7.07 6.57 -5.51
CA PRO A 109 -8.43 6.82 -5.98
C PRO A 109 -9.45 5.74 -5.59
N ASN A 110 -9.03 4.49 -5.42
CA ASN A 110 -9.93 3.38 -5.09
C ASN A 110 -9.87 3.06 -3.59
N GLN A 111 -11.03 3.04 -2.95
CA GLN A 111 -11.17 2.58 -1.58
C GLN A 111 -10.86 1.08 -1.46
N PRO A 112 -10.44 0.59 -0.27
CA PRO A 112 -10.13 -0.82 -0.05
C PRO A 112 -11.25 -1.78 -0.49
N ASP A 113 -12.51 -1.36 -0.32
CA ASP A 113 -13.70 -2.18 -0.63
C ASP A 113 -14.14 -2.09 -2.11
N ALA A 114 -13.67 -1.09 -2.85
CA ALA A 114 -13.98 -0.92 -4.26
C ALA A 114 -13.23 -1.93 -5.16
N MET A 115 -12.18 -2.57 -4.62
CA MET A 115 -11.28 -3.46 -5.35
C MET A 115 -11.66 -4.94 -5.23
N GLY A 116 -12.95 -5.23 -4.97
CA GLY A 116 -13.51 -6.54 -4.62
C GLY A 116 -13.35 -7.69 -5.63
N CYS A 117 -12.56 -7.51 -6.70
CA CYS A 117 -12.27 -8.57 -7.68
C CYS A 117 -10.89 -9.24 -7.51
N ASP A 118 -9.95 -8.63 -6.79
CA ASP A 118 -8.62 -9.21 -6.53
C ASP A 118 -8.48 -9.54 -5.04
N SER A 119 -8.69 -10.83 -4.70
CA SER A 119 -8.53 -11.32 -3.32
C SER A 119 -7.10 -11.16 -2.80
N SER A 120 -6.11 -10.92 -3.67
CA SER A 120 -4.73 -10.72 -3.26
C SER A 120 -4.49 -9.33 -2.66
N HIS A 121 -5.36 -8.35 -2.94
CA HIS A 121 -5.19 -6.93 -2.60
C HIS A 121 -3.86 -6.30 -3.06
N ARG A 122 -3.09 -6.97 -3.93
CA ARG A 122 -1.76 -6.50 -4.36
C ARG A 122 -1.89 -5.29 -5.28
N GLY A 123 -2.93 -5.24 -6.10
CA GLY A 123 -3.26 -4.03 -6.88
C GLY A 123 -3.48 -2.80 -6.00
N TYR A 124 -4.09 -3.00 -4.82
CA TYR A 124 -4.37 -1.92 -3.86
C TYR A 124 -3.08 -1.35 -3.29
N VAL A 125 -2.17 -2.23 -2.87
CA VAL A 125 -0.84 -1.83 -2.38
C VAL A 125 -0.10 -0.98 -3.41
N ARG A 126 -0.14 -1.35 -4.70
CA ARG A 126 0.57 -0.62 -5.77
C ARG A 126 0.00 0.78 -6.00
N GLN A 127 -1.33 0.89 -6.02
CA GLN A 127 -2.01 2.17 -6.11
C GLN A 127 -1.63 3.08 -4.93
N GLU A 128 -1.77 2.59 -3.70
CA GLU A 128 -1.50 3.37 -2.51
C GLU A 128 -0.03 3.75 -2.41
N TYR A 129 0.90 2.87 -2.80
CA TYR A 129 2.33 3.17 -2.81
C TYR A 129 2.68 4.28 -3.81
N THR A 130 2.04 4.25 -4.98
CA THR A 130 2.20 5.30 -6.01
C THR A 130 1.70 6.64 -5.48
N ALA A 131 0.48 6.67 -4.93
CA ALA A 131 -0.12 7.89 -4.40
C ALA A 131 0.65 8.45 -3.20
N TRP A 132 1.09 7.59 -2.28
CA TRP A 132 1.91 7.96 -1.12
C TRP A 132 3.26 8.53 -1.54
N THR A 133 3.90 7.96 -2.57
CA THR A 133 5.16 8.49 -3.10
C THR A 133 4.94 9.86 -3.77
N ALA A 134 3.87 10.02 -4.55
CA ALA A 134 3.51 11.29 -5.18
C ALA A 134 3.19 12.39 -4.15
N ALA A 135 2.62 12.02 -3.00
CA ALA A 135 2.32 12.92 -1.89
C ALA A 135 3.54 13.30 -1.03
N GLY A 136 4.75 12.84 -1.37
CA GLY A 136 5.97 13.14 -0.63
C GLY A 136 6.20 12.26 0.60
N ARG A 137 5.58 11.07 0.66
CA ARG A 137 5.78 10.03 1.68
C ARG A 137 5.43 10.48 3.11
N PRO A 138 4.18 10.90 3.37
CA PRO A 138 3.76 11.26 4.73
C PRO A 138 3.96 10.10 5.72
N GLY A 139 4.33 10.44 6.96
CA GLY A 139 4.52 9.47 8.05
C GLY A 139 5.88 8.78 8.12
N THR A 140 6.88 9.25 7.37
CA THR A 140 8.28 8.77 7.42
C THR A 140 9.20 9.68 8.21
#